data_AF-A0A7J6QCV8-F1
#
_entry.id   AF-A0A7J6QCV8-F1
#
_cell.length_a   1.000
_cell.length_b   1.000
_cell.length_c   1.000
_cell.angle_alpha   90.00
_cell.angle_beta   90.00
_cell.angle_gamma   90.00
#
_symmetry.space_group_name_H-M   'P 1'
#
loop_
_entity.id
_entity.type
_entity.pdbx_description
1 polymer ?
#
loop_
_entity_poly.entity_id
_entity_poly.type
_entity_poly.pdbx_seq_one_letter_code
_entity_poly.pdbx_strand_id
1 'polypeptide(L)'
;MSLLVITQHINAERFFNTAWTRYQTLLRSRPYLSNSLTAAGLMLVGDILAQHLDKRAHDEVKRYDSKRTLAMVVSTALLMPPYVPFMRYLDRAFEATFSGAIKKSVFNAATAGVLSNAWMIFSSTYIDALLRGETATVAKRLGRTALARKIPGVAESSAGFWVPLLITLVGVHGRVY
;
A
#
# COMPACT_ATOMS: atom_id res chain seq x y z
N MET A 1 -5.44 41.36 -0.19
CA MET A 1 -5.71 40.02 -0.77
C MET A 1 -6.66 40.23 -1.94
N SER A 2 -6.23 39.95 -3.18
CA SER A 2 -6.97 40.31 -4.40
C SER A 2 -8.16 39.38 -4.66
N LEU A 3 -9.25 39.90 -5.23
CA LEU A 3 -10.45 39.14 -5.61
C LEU A 3 -10.14 37.85 -6.39
N LEU A 4 -9.10 37.89 -7.23
CA LEU A 4 -8.63 36.77 -8.06
C LEU A 4 -8.11 35.58 -7.23
N VAL A 5 -7.45 35.85 -6.10
CA VAL A 5 -6.96 34.82 -5.16
C VAL A 5 -8.13 34.15 -4.42
N ILE A 6 -9.15 34.94 -4.06
CA ILE A 6 -10.37 34.43 -3.39
C ILE A 6 -11.15 33.51 -4.33
N THR A 7 -11.33 33.91 -5.61
CA THR A 7 -12.02 33.08 -6.60
C THR A 7 -11.26 31.78 -6.92
N GLN A 8 -9.93 31.83 -7.00
CA GLN A 8 -9.10 30.62 -7.16
C GLN A 8 -9.22 29.66 -5.97
N HIS A 9 -9.22 30.18 -4.74
CA HIS A 9 -9.44 29.37 -3.55
C HIS A 9 -10.82 28.70 -3.53
N ILE A 10 -11.89 29.46 -3.82
CA ILE A 10 -13.26 28.91 -3.85
C ILE A 10 -13.40 27.83 -4.92
N ASN A 11 -12.77 28.01 -6.08
CA ASN A 11 -12.79 27.02 -7.16
C ASN A 11 -12.02 25.74 -6.78
N ALA A 12 -10.88 25.89 -6.11
CA ALA A 12 -10.11 24.76 -5.61
C ALA A 12 -10.90 23.96 -4.56
N GLU A 13 -11.48 24.64 -3.56
CA GLU A 13 -12.30 23.98 -2.52
C GLU A 13 -13.48 23.21 -3.12
N ARG A 14 -14.21 23.80 -4.07
CA ARG A 14 -15.31 23.12 -4.77
C ARG A 14 -14.83 21.89 -5.55
N PHE A 15 -13.69 22.00 -6.23
CA PHE A 15 -13.08 20.89 -6.94
C PHE A 15 -12.70 19.76 -5.98
N PHE A 16 -12.00 20.06 -4.88
CA PHE A 16 -11.61 19.08 -3.88
C PHE A 16 -12.81 18.39 -3.25
N ASN A 17 -13.83 19.15 -2.84
CA ASN A 17 -15.05 18.59 -2.26
C ASN A 17 -15.75 17.65 -3.26
N THR A 18 -15.86 18.06 -4.52
CA THR A 18 -16.49 17.24 -5.57
C THR A 18 -15.69 15.95 -5.83
N ALA A 19 -14.36 16.05 -5.93
CA ALA A 19 -13.49 14.90 -6.13
C ALA A 19 -13.57 13.93 -4.95
N TRP A 20 -13.56 14.45 -3.72
CA TRP A 20 -13.69 13.69 -2.49
C TRP A 20 -15.03 12.95 -2.40
N THR A 21 -16.15 13.64 -2.65
CA THR A 21 -17.47 13.00 -2.66
C THR A 21 -17.56 11.88 -3.70
N ARG A 22 -17.06 12.11 -4.92
CA ARG A 22 -17.03 11.08 -5.98
C ARG A 22 -16.16 9.89 -5.58
N TYR A 23 -15.01 10.14 -4.95
CA TYR A 23 -14.14 9.09 -4.44
C TYR A 23 -14.83 8.26 -3.34
N GLN A 24 -15.53 8.90 -2.40
CA GLN A 24 -16.33 8.21 -1.39
C GLN A 24 -17.45 7.36 -2.01
N THR A 25 -18.14 7.86 -3.03
CA THR A 25 -19.14 7.07 -3.78
C THR A 25 -18.50 5.86 -4.45
N LEU A 26 -17.30 6.03 -5.04
CA LEU A 26 -16.57 4.92 -5.66
C LEU A 26 -16.15 3.86 -4.63
N LEU A 27 -15.63 4.28 -3.48
CA LEU A 27 -15.28 3.38 -2.37
C LEU A 27 -16.45 2.53 -1.88
N ARG A 28 -17.67 3.08 -1.87
CA ARG A 28 -18.88 2.35 -1.45
C ARG A 28 -19.39 1.42 -2.54
N SER A 29 -19.43 1.90 -3.78
CA SER A 29 -20.01 1.18 -4.93
C SER A 29 -19.11 0.08 -5.48
N ARG A 30 -17.79 0.28 -5.48
CA ARG A 30 -16.80 -0.63 -6.06
C ARG A 30 -15.57 -0.77 -5.14
N PRO A 31 -15.73 -1.26 -3.90
CA PRO A 31 -14.69 -1.22 -2.88
C PRO A 31 -13.40 -1.92 -3.28
N TYR A 32 -13.48 -3.07 -3.96
CA TYR A 32 -12.29 -3.81 -4.38
C TYR A 32 -11.49 -3.05 -5.43
N LEU A 33 -12.16 -2.54 -6.46
CA LEU A 33 -11.52 -1.78 -7.53
C LEU A 33 -10.89 -0.48 -7.01
N SER A 34 -11.64 0.28 -6.20
CA SER A 34 -11.14 1.55 -5.65
C SER A 34 -9.92 1.33 -4.75
N ASN A 35 -9.95 0.31 -3.86
CA ASN A 35 -8.82 0.03 -3.00
C ASN A 35 -7.60 -0.49 -3.79
N SER A 36 -7.80 -1.35 -4.80
CA SER A 36 -6.73 -1.79 -5.69
C SER A 36 -6.08 -0.61 -6.42
N LEU A 37 -6.88 0.29 -7.00
CA LEU A 37 -6.36 1.45 -7.74
C LEU A 37 -5.66 2.45 -6.82
N THR A 38 -6.22 2.75 -5.66
CA THR A 38 -5.59 3.63 -4.67
C THR A 38 -4.28 3.05 -4.18
N ALA A 39 -4.25 1.76 -3.83
CA ALA A 39 -3.04 1.09 -3.37
C ALA A 39 -1.97 1.01 -4.46
N ALA A 40 -2.37 0.73 -5.71
CA ALA A 40 -1.49 0.75 -6.88
C ALA A 40 -0.88 2.14 -7.11
N GLY A 41 -1.68 3.20 -7.02
CA GLY A 41 -1.21 4.58 -7.15
C GLY A 41 -0.24 4.98 -6.03
N LEU A 42 -0.55 4.62 -4.78
CA LEU A 42 0.35 4.84 -3.64
C LEU A 42 1.67 4.09 -3.80
N MET A 43 1.62 2.83 -4.27
CA MET A 43 2.82 2.05 -4.53
C MET A 43 3.66 2.63 -5.66
N LEU A 44 3.03 3.09 -6.73
CA LEU A 44 3.71 3.78 -7.85
C LEU A 44 4.51 4.97 -7.34
N VAL A 45 3.86 5.87 -6.59
CA VAL A 45 4.52 7.06 -6.02
C VAL A 45 5.60 6.65 -5.02
N GLY A 46 5.31 5.69 -4.13
CA GLY A 46 6.23 5.21 -3.12
C GLY A 46 7.51 4.60 -3.70
N ASP A 47 7.40 3.74 -4.72
CA ASP A 47 8.57 3.13 -5.34
C ASP A 47 9.37 4.13 -6.18
N ILE A 48 8.73 5.10 -6.85
CA ILE A 48 9.43 6.22 -7.52
C ILE A 48 10.27 7.00 -6.49
N LEU A 49 9.67 7.38 -5.36
CA LEU A 49 10.38 8.09 -4.30
C LEU A 49 11.50 7.24 -3.70
N ALA A 50 11.26 5.96 -3.46
CA ALA A 50 12.25 5.04 -2.92
C ALA A 50 13.46 4.90 -3.86
N GLN A 51 13.23 4.73 -5.17
CA GLN A 51 14.30 4.66 -6.16
C GLN A 51 15.07 5.99 -6.27
N HIS A 52 14.37 7.12 -6.15
CA HIS A 52 15.01 8.44 -6.15
C HIS A 52 15.89 8.67 -4.92
N LEU A 53 15.46 8.20 -3.74
CA LEU A 53 16.26 8.25 -2.51
C LEU A 53 17.46 7.29 -2.58
N ASP A 54 17.27 6.08 -3.09
CA ASP A 54 18.37 5.10 -3.28
C ASP A 54 19.48 5.67 -4.18
N LYS A 55 19.08 6.33 -5.27
CA LYS A 55 20.00 7.04 -6.17
C LYS A 55 20.79 8.15 -5.46
N ARG A 56 20.16 8.87 -4.52
CA ARG A 56 20.84 9.93 -3.75
C ARG A 56 21.76 9.37 -2.67
N ALA A 57 21.41 8.23 -2.08
CA ALA A 57 22.13 7.67 -0.94
C ALA A 57 23.39 6.89 -1.35
N HIS A 58 23.41 6.31 -2.55
CA HIS A 58 24.48 5.42 -2.98
C HIS A 58 25.43 6.01 -4.04
N ASP A 59 25.28 7.28 -4.43
CA ASP A 59 26.10 7.98 -5.45
C ASP A 59 26.28 7.24 -6.80
N GLU A 60 25.55 6.14 -6.99
CA GLU A 60 25.52 5.39 -8.24
C GLU A 60 24.50 6.01 -9.19
N VAL A 61 24.87 6.08 -10.47
CA VAL A 61 23.94 6.40 -11.57
C VAL A 61 22.99 5.21 -11.80
N LYS A 62 22.26 4.77 -10.76
CA LYS A 62 21.16 3.83 -10.94
C LYS A 62 20.08 4.55 -11.73
N ARG A 63 19.86 4.08 -12.96
CA ARG A 63 18.74 4.52 -13.80
C ARG A 63 17.44 4.03 -13.15
N TYR A 64 16.40 4.83 -13.28
CA TYR A 64 15.06 4.45 -12.85
C TYR A 64 14.65 3.12 -13.48
N ASP A 65 14.22 2.17 -12.64
CA ASP A 65 13.79 0.84 -13.02
C ASP A 65 12.27 0.78 -13.08
N SER A 66 11.74 1.04 -14.27
CA SER A 66 10.29 1.01 -14.54
C SER A 66 9.69 -0.39 -14.42
N LYS A 67 10.48 -1.46 -14.65
CA LYS A 67 10.01 -2.85 -14.55
C LYS A 67 9.77 -3.23 -13.10
N ARG A 68 10.71 -2.84 -12.21
CA ARG A 68 10.54 -2.98 -10.77
C ARG A 68 9.28 -2.25 -10.28
N THR A 69 9.09 -1.00 -10.70
CA THR A 69 7.89 -0.24 -10.29
C THR A 69 6.61 -0.92 -10.78
N LEU A 70 6.57 -1.35 -12.05
CA LEU A 70 5.40 -2.05 -12.58
C LEU A 70 5.11 -3.34 -11.81
N ALA A 71 6.14 -4.13 -11.49
CA ALA A 71 5.97 -5.35 -10.70
C ALA A 71 5.37 -5.05 -9.31
N MET A 72 5.88 -4.03 -8.61
CA MET A 72 5.35 -3.61 -7.30
C MET A 72 3.90 -3.14 -7.39
N VAL A 73 3.56 -2.35 -8.40
CA VAL A 73 2.21 -1.82 -8.65
C VAL A 73 1.22 -2.96 -8.90
N VAL A 74 1.56 -3.90 -9.80
CA VAL A 74 0.69 -5.04 -10.12
C VAL A 74 0.52 -5.95 -8.91
N SER A 75 1.61 -6.28 -8.21
CA SER A 75 1.56 -7.07 -6.98
C SER A 75 0.65 -6.47 -5.92
N THR A 76 0.71 -5.14 -5.74
CA THR A 76 -0.12 -4.43 -4.77
C THR A 76 -1.58 -4.41 -5.18
N ALA A 77 -1.87 -4.17 -6.46
CA ALA A 77 -3.23 -4.18 -7.00
C ALA A 77 -3.91 -5.54 -6.78
N LEU A 78 -3.16 -6.64 -6.93
CA LEU A 78 -3.63 -8.02 -6.75
C LEU A 78 -3.77 -8.43 -5.28
N LEU A 79 -3.07 -7.77 -4.36
CA LEU A 79 -3.17 -8.03 -2.92
C LEU A 79 -4.47 -7.46 -2.32
N MET A 80 -4.99 -6.35 -2.85
CA MET A 80 -6.13 -5.66 -2.25
C MET A 80 -7.45 -6.45 -2.25
N PRO A 81 -7.83 -7.19 -3.30
CA PRO A 81 -9.07 -7.96 -3.31
C PRO A 81 -9.25 -8.92 -2.12
N PRO A 82 -8.26 -9.74 -1.71
CA PRO A 82 -8.36 -10.54 -0.49
C PRO A 82 -8.13 -9.74 0.81
N TYR A 83 -7.44 -8.60 0.76
CA TYR A 83 -7.15 -7.80 1.96
C TYR A 83 -8.33 -6.96 2.46
N VAL A 84 -9.11 -6.37 1.54
CA VAL A 84 -10.31 -5.57 1.86
C VAL A 84 -11.34 -6.32 2.73
N PRO A 85 -11.77 -7.55 2.41
CA PRO A 85 -12.75 -8.26 3.23
C PRO A 85 -12.16 -8.68 4.58
N PHE A 86 -10.86 -8.97 4.65
CA PHE A 86 -10.17 -9.24 5.91
C PHE A 86 -10.21 -8.02 6.83
N MET A 87 -9.92 -6.83 6.31
CA MET A 87 -10.01 -5.59 7.10
C MET A 87 -11.42 -5.33 7.61
N ARG A 88 -12.44 -5.52 6.76
CA ARG A 88 -13.84 -5.40 7.16
C ARG A 88 -14.25 -6.41 8.23
N TYR A 89 -13.67 -7.61 8.21
CA TYR A 89 -13.86 -8.58 9.27
C TYR A 89 -13.26 -8.07 10.59
N LEU A 90 -12.04 -7.53 10.55
CA LEU A 90 -11.42 -6.94 11.74
C LEU A 90 -12.22 -5.75 12.29
N ASP A 91 -12.77 -4.89 11.44
CA ASP A 91 -13.64 -3.78 11.88
C ASP A 91 -14.91 -4.22 12.60
N ARG A 92 -15.39 -5.45 12.35
CA ARG A 92 -16.53 -6.03 13.06
C ARG A 92 -16.11 -6.77 14.32
N ALA A 93 -14.89 -7.33 14.33
CA ALA A 93 -14.39 -8.15 15.43
C ALA A 93 -13.83 -7.32 16.60
N PHE A 94 -13.37 -6.10 16.33
CA PHE A 94 -12.77 -5.22 17.34
C PHE A 94 -13.65 -3.99 17.60
N GLU A 95 -13.70 -3.55 18.85
CA GLU A 95 -14.45 -2.37 19.26
C GLU A 95 -13.88 -1.08 18.64
N ALA A 96 -14.76 -0.12 18.37
CA ALA A 96 -14.39 1.22 17.89
C ALA A 96 -13.87 2.12 19.03
N THR A 97 -12.87 1.63 19.76
CA THR A 97 -12.17 2.32 20.87
C THR A 97 -10.68 2.37 20.57
N PHE A 98 -9.95 3.24 21.26
CA PHE A 98 -8.49 3.33 21.10
C PHE A 98 -7.79 2.00 21.46
N SER A 99 -8.24 1.31 22.50
CA SER A 99 -7.72 0.00 22.87
C SER A 99 -8.09 -1.09 21.86
N GLY A 100 -9.32 -1.06 21.30
CA GLY A 100 -9.75 -1.94 20.21
C GLY A 100 -8.90 -1.76 18.96
N ALA A 101 -8.57 -0.52 18.61
CA ALA A 101 -7.66 -0.18 17.53
C ALA A 101 -6.24 -0.72 17.72
N ILE A 102 -5.65 -0.59 18.92
CA ILE A 102 -4.34 -1.18 19.21
C ILE A 102 -4.39 -2.70 19.01
N LYS A 103 -5.41 -3.37 19.57
CA LYS A 103 -5.59 -4.83 19.43
C LYS A 103 -5.74 -5.24 17.96
N LYS A 104 -6.57 -4.51 17.19
CA LYS A 104 -6.73 -4.68 15.74
C LYS A 104 -5.39 -4.54 15.00
N SER A 105 -4.60 -3.56 15.38
CA SER A 105 -3.31 -3.27 14.74
C SER A 105 -2.28 -4.36 14.97
N VAL A 106 -2.15 -4.81 16.21
CA VAL A 106 -1.28 -5.93 16.58
C VAL A 106 -1.73 -7.21 15.88
N PHE A 107 -3.03 -7.50 15.90
CA PHE A 107 -3.57 -8.68 15.23
C PHE A 107 -3.34 -8.64 13.72
N ASN A 108 -3.60 -7.51 13.07
CA ASN A 108 -3.32 -7.32 11.65
C ASN A 108 -1.83 -7.52 11.34
N ALA A 109 -0.93 -6.88 12.11
CA ALA A 109 0.51 -7.00 11.91
C ALA A 109 0.99 -8.46 12.03
N ALA A 110 0.47 -9.21 13.01
CA ALA A 110 0.81 -10.60 13.27
C ALA A 110 0.22 -11.59 12.26
N THR A 111 -0.86 -11.22 11.57
CA THR A 111 -1.57 -12.11 10.63
C THR A 111 -1.42 -11.62 9.19
N ALA A 112 -2.33 -10.78 8.72
CA ALA A 112 -2.37 -10.35 7.34
C ALA A 112 -1.16 -9.51 6.94
N GLY A 113 -0.50 -8.81 7.87
CA GLY A 113 0.75 -8.09 7.62
C GLY A 113 1.88 -9.02 7.18
N VAL A 114 2.07 -10.14 7.89
CA VAL A 114 3.05 -11.16 7.51
C VAL A 114 2.70 -11.77 6.15
N LEU A 115 1.44 -12.16 5.96
CA LEU A 115 0.98 -12.76 4.70
C LEU A 115 1.09 -11.79 3.52
N SER A 116 0.70 -10.53 3.70
CA SER A 116 0.76 -9.50 2.66
C SER A 116 2.20 -9.19 2.28
N ASN A 117 3.10 -9.10 3.25
CA ASN A 117 4.51 -8.83 2.97
C ASN A 117 5.20 -10.02 2.31
N ALA A 118 4.89 -11.25 2.73
CA ALA A 118 5.34 -12.46 2.06
C ALA A 118 4.84 -12.52 0.61
N TRP A 119 3.55 -12.24 0.39
CA TRP A 119 2.95 -12.15 -0.93
C TRP A 119 3.64 -11.10 -1.79
N MET A 120 3.86 -9.90 -1.24
CA MET A 120 4.50 -8.79 -1.95
C MET A 120 5.91 -9.16 -2.39
N ILE A 121 6.74 -9.74 -1.51
CA ILE A 121 8.09 -10.17 -1.86
C ILE A 121 8.07 -11.22 -2.96
N PHE A 122 7.25 -12.25 -2.82
CA PHE A 122 7.17 -13.32 -3.81
C PHE A 122 6.67 -12.80 -5.16
N SER A 123 5.51 -12.14 -5.17
CA SER A 123 4.83 -11.72 -6.41
C SER A 123 5.60 -10.63 -7.14
N SER A 124 6.18 -9.65 -6.44
CA SER A 124 6.95 -8.59 -7.10
C SER A 124 8.22 -9.14 -7.73
N THR A 125 8.93 -10.04 -7.05
CA THR A 125 10.11 -10.72 -7.61
C THR A 125 9.74 -11.60 -8.80
N TYR A 126 8.62 -12.32 -8.71
CA TYR A 126 8.13 -13.18 -9.78
C TYR A 126 7.78 -12.35 -11.03
N ILE A 127 7.00 -11.27 -10.86
CA ILE A 127 6.57 -10.41 -11.97
C ILE A 127 7.77 -9.66 -12.57
N ASP A 128 8.68 -9.13 -11.75
CA ASP A 128 9.89 -8.45 -12.25
C ASP A 128 10.74 -9.39 -13.11
N ALA A 129 10.93 -10.65 -12.68
CA ALA A 129 11.64 -11.65 -13.47
C ALA A 129 10.95 -11.91 -14.81
N LEU A 130 9.62 -12.07 -14.83
CA LEU A 130 8.87 -12.24 -16.08
C LEU A 130 8.99 -11.01 -16.99
N LEU A 131 8.92 -9.79 -16.45
CA LEU A 131 9.09 -8.55 -17.21
C LEU A 131 10.51 -8.39 -17.78
N ARG A 132 11.50 -9.11 -17.23
CA ARG A 132 12.87 -9.19 -17.74
C ARG A 132 13.08 -10.31 -18.76
N GLY A 133 12.05 -11.10 -19.07
CA GLY A 133 12.10 -12.17 -20.06
C GLY A 133 12.47 -13.53 -19.48
N GLU A 134 12.50 -13.68 -18.16
CA GLU A 134 12.72 -14.98 -17.53
C GLU A 134 11.54 -15.92 -17.75
N THR A 135 11.80 -17.23 -17.71
CA THR A 135 10.73 -18.24 -17.75
C THR A 135 9.94 -18.27 -16.44
N ALA A 136 8.69 -18.72 -16.50
CA ALA A 136 7.84 -18.89 -15.30
C ALA A 136 8.49 -19.78 -14.22
N THR A 137 9.25 -20.80 -14.63
CA THR A 137 9.97 -21.70 -13.72
C THR A 137 11.09 -20.96 -12.98
N VAL A 138 11.88 -20.16 -13.70
CA VAL A 138 12.96 -19.36 -13.10
C VAL A 138 12.38 -18.26 -12.20
N ALA A 139 11.38 -17.54 -12.67
CA ALA A 139 10.68 -16.52 -11.89
C ALA A 139 10.12 -17.08 -10.58
N LYS A 140 9.49 -18.28 -10.61
CA LYS A 140 8.97 -18.96 -9.42
C LYS A 140 10.08 -19.30 -8.43
N ARG A 141 11.22 -19.79 -8.93
CA ARG A 141 12.39 -20.10 -8.10
C ARG A 141 12.92 -18.82 -7.43
N LEU A 142 13.10 -17.74 -8.20
CA LEU A 142 13.58 -16.45 -7.68
C LEU A 142 12.64 -15.90 -6.59
N GLY A 143 11.33 -15.92 -6.83
CA GLY A 143 10.34 -15.51 -5.83
C GLY A 143 10.44 -16.32 -4.54
N ARG A 144 10.58 -17.66 -4.62
CA ARG A 144 10.76 -18.52 -3.45
C ARG A 144 12.05 -18.22 -2.70
N THR A 145 13.17 -18.04 -3.42
CA THR A 145 14.46 -17.72 -2.82
C THR A 145 14.45 -16.36 -2.14
N ALA A 146 13.85 -15.35 -2.78
CA ALA A 146 13.70 -14.02 -2.21
C ALA A 146 12.85 -14.06 -0.93
N LEU A 147 11.76 -14.81 -0.96
CA LEU A 147 10.90 -15.02 0.20
C LEU A 147 11.67 -15.72 1.34
N ALA A 148 12.34 -16.83 1.08
CA ALA A 148 13.10 -17.57 2.10
C ALA A 148 14.18 -16.72 2.77
N ARG A 149 14.86 -15.85 2.01
CA ARG A 149 15.88 -14.94 2.54
C ARG A 149 15.31 -13.82 3.39
N LYS A 150 14.12 -13.32 3.05
CA LYS A 150 13.53 -12.14 3.68
C LYS A 150 12.50 -12.46 4.77
N ILE A 151 11.91 -13.67 4.78
CA ILE A 151 10.92 -14.13 5.77
C ILE A 151 11.32 -13.81 7.22
N PRO A 152 12.57 -14.07 7.68
CA PRO A 152 12.92 -13.81 9.08
C PRO A 152 12.73 -12.36 9.50
N GLY A 153 12.98 -11.41 8.58
CA GLY A 153 12.77 -9.97 8.82
C GLY A 153 11.36 -9.47 8.45
N VAL A 154 10.50 -10.31 7.85
CA VAL A 154 9.15 -9.91 7.46
C VAL A 154 8.30 -9.62 8.69
N ALA A 155 8.36 -10.43 9.74
CA ALA A 155 7.58 -10.21 10.94
C ALA A 155 7.95 -8.88 11.63
N GLU A 156 9.25 -8.61 11.75
CA GLU A 156 9.78 -7.36 12.32
C GLU A 156 9.38 -6.14 11.46
N SER A 157 9.60 -6.21 10.15
CA SER A 157 9.23 -5.13 9.22
C SER A 157 7.71 -4.90 9.19
N SER A 158 6.91 -5.97 9.34
CA SER A 158 5.44 -5.88 9.42
C SER A 158 5.02 -5.14 10.68
N ALA A 159 5.60 -5.45 11.83
CA ALA A 159 5.31 -4.76 13.08
C ALA A 159 5.74 -3.29 13.02
N GLY A 160 6.96 -3.01 12.53
CA GLY A 160 7.51 -1.65 12.41
C GLY A 160 6.72 -0.74 11.48
N PHE A 161 6.06 -1.29 10.46
CA PHE A 161 5.22 -0.51 9.54
C PHE A 161 3.76 -0.40 9.99
N TRP A 162 3.11 -1.53 10.28
CA TRP A 162 1.66 -1.56 10.48
C TRP A 162 1.22 -1.04 11.85
N VAL A 163 2.02 -1.24 12.89
CA VAL A 163 1.66 -0.82 14.25
C VAL A 163 1.62 0.72 14.36
N PRO A 164 2.65 1.48 13.96
CA PRO A 164 2.58 2.94 14.01
C PRO A 164 1.47 3.50 13.10
N LEU A 165 1.36 2.98 11.87
CA LEU A 165 0.39 3.47 10.88
C LEU A 165 -1.06 3.40 11.40
N LEU A 166 -1.45 2.25 11.96
CA LEU A 166 -2.81 2.06 12.43
C LEU A 166 -3.10 2.84 13.73
N ILE A 167 -2.11 3.00 14.61
CA ILE A 167 -2.23 3.88 15.79
C ILE A 167 -2.45 5.33 15.36
N THR A 168 -1.69 5.84 14.38
CA THR A 168 -1.85 7.20 13.87
C THR A 168 -3.23 7.42 13.24
N LEU A 169 -3.70 6.49 12.42
CA LEU A 169 -5.03 6.59 11.78
C LEU A 169 -6.17 6.65 12.80
N VAL A 170 -6.04 5.93 13.91
CA VAL A 170 -7.03 5.94 15.00
C VAL A 170 -6.93 7.21 15.84
N GLY A 171 -5.71 7.66 16.15
CA GLY A 171 -5.48 8.90 16.90
C GLY A 171 -5.99 10.14 16.18
N VAL A 172 -6.04 10.14 14.85
CA VAL A 172 -6.50 11.28 14.04
C VAL A 172 -8.01 11.24 13.78
N HIS A 173 -8.63 10.06 13.63
CA HIS A 173 -10.03 9.97 13.18
C HIS A 173 -11.02 9.35 14.18
N GLY A 174 -10.59 8.82 15.32
CA GLY A 174 -11.48 8.22 16.34
C GLY A 174 -12.24 6.96 15.89
N ARG A 175 -12.27 6.68 14.58
CA ARG A 175 -12.76 5.45 13.92
C ARG A 175 -11.99 5.23 12.63
N VAL A 176 -11.66 3.97 12.34
CA VAL A 176 -11.24 3.53 11.00
C VAL A 176 -12.53 3.24 10.22
N TYR A 177 -12.68 3.83 9.03
CA TYR A 177 -13.87 3.73 8.18
C TYR A 177 -14.13 2.32 7.63
#